data_AF-A0A532CUL7-F1
#
_entry.id   AF-A0A532CUL7-F1
#
_cell.length_a   1.000
_cell.length_b   1.000
_cell.length_c   1.000
_cell.angle_alpha   90.00
_cell.angle_beta   90.00
_cell.angle_gamma   90.00
#
_symmetry.space_group_name_H-M   'P 1'
#
loop_
_entity.id
_entity.type
_entity.pdbx_description
1 polymer ?
#
loop_
_entity_poly.entity_id
_entity_poly.type
_entity_poly.pdbx_seq_one_letter_code
_entity_poly.pdbx_strand_id
1 'polypeptide(L)'
;MTAVETAYRRMHRMVRNISTDSYFRLTKPLLRGIVLRFAGIGEERGFIFTLNQDLLIEGSFNNNDPDYGGHHLSTPGTTPPRGGLIGSLQPLLEDNDWITLPDEAQLEKIRSSFGDASPQNSFVYVKLHGSYGWRSADGTNAMVIGGEKEERIAREPLLKWYLDLFREVLRGPGCNLLVIGYSFRDKHINEEIANAIRKHDLRLYVVSPQQPNDLYLQLNPIHSFSPSAARPTEAEPTIWEGLHRYYPGKASDLIDKRAPTFLTPDGEAFFSDWES
;
A
#
# COMPACT_ATOMS: atom_id res chain seq x y z
N MET A 1 25.01 -9.50 -9.39
CA MET A 1 23.86 -9.45 -8.45
C MET A 1 23.81 -8.04 -7.89
N THR A 2 22.68 -7.34 -8.06
CA THR A 2 22.55 -5.94 -7.60
C THR A 2 22.17 -5.88 -6.11
N ALA A 3 22.31 -4.72 -5.46
CA ALA A 3 21.85 -4.52 -4.09
C ALA A 3 20.33 -4.74 -3.96
N VAL A 4 19.56 -4.34 -4.97
CA VAL A 4 18.10 -4.51 -5.05
C VAL A 4 17.72 -5.98 -5.09
N GLU A 5 18.35 -6.75 -5.96
CA GLU A 5 18.13 -8.19 -6.05
C GLU A 5 18.49 -8.89 -4.73
N THR A 6 19.59 -8.48 -4.09
CA THR A 6 20.00 -9.01 -2.79
C THR A 6 18.96 -8.72 -1.70
N ALA A 7 18.43 -7.49 -1.65
CA ALA A 7 17.38 -7.11 -0.73
C ALA A 7 16.09 -7.90 -0.99
N TYR A 8 15.66 -8.02 -2.24
CA TYR A 8 14.50 -8.83 -2.63
C TYR A 8 14.65 -10.28 -2.17
N ARG A 9 15.78 -10.93 -2.47
CA ARG A 9 16.07 -12.30 -2.04
C ARG A 9 16.01 -12.48 -0.53
N ARG A 10 16.49 -11.49 0.22
CA ARG A 10 16.43 -11.51 1.68
C ARG A 10 14.98 -11.42 2.17
N MET A 11 14.20 -10.46 1.67
CA MET A 11 12.77 -10.33 2.01
C MET A 11 12.00 -11.59 1.66
N HIS A 12 12.24 -12.11 0.46
CA HIS A 12 11.66 -13.36 -0.04
C HIS A 12 11.97 -14.54 0.88
N ARG A 13 13.23 -14.71 1.30
CA ARG A 13 13.61 -15.75 2.26
C ARG A 13 12.91 -15.57 3.60
N MET A 14 12.79 -14.33 4.09
CA MET A 14 12.09 -14.04 5.34
C MET A 14 10.61 -14.42 5.24
N VAL A 15 9.91 -13.99 4.19
CA VAL A 15 8.50 -14.35 3.97
C VAL A 15 8.32 -15.85 3.75
N ARG A 16 9.24 -16.50 3.02
CA ARG A 16 9.19 -17.96 2.84
C ARG A 16 9.43 -18.71 4.15
N ASN A 17 10.37 -18.26 4.99
CA ASN A 17 10.60 -18.88 6.29
C ASN A 17 9.39 -18.73 7.20
N ILE A 18 8.72 -17.56 7.16
CA ILE A 18 7.40 -17.38 7.79
C ILE A 18 6.43 -18.40 7.17
N SER A 19 6.42 -18.57 5.85
CA SER A 19 5.53 -19.46 5.07
C SER A 19 5.61 -20.95 5.42
N THR A 20 6.81 -21.42 5.75
CA THR A 20 7.09 -22.83 6.06
C THR A 20 6.93 -23.16 7.53
N ASP A 21 6.84 -22.15 8.39
CA ASP A 21 6.56 -22.32 9.81
C ASP A 21 5.05 -22.43 10.04
N SER A 22 4.65 -23.13 11.09
CA SER A 22 3.27 -23.20 11.62
C SER A 22 2.59 -21.81 11.72
N TYR A 23 3.39 -20.76 11.84
CA TYR A 23 2.99 -19.36 11.85
C TYR A 23 2.30 -18.89 10.56
N PHE A 24 2.64 -19.37 9.35
CA PHE A 24 1.96 -18.93 8.10
C PHE A 24 0.52 -19.36 8.00
N ARG A 25 0.22 -20.56 8.50
CA ARG A 25 -1.15 -21.06 8.55
C ARG A 25 -2.04 -20.15 9.40
N LEU A 26 -1.44 -19.42 10.36
CA LEU A 26 -2.13 -18.41 11.15
C LEU A 26 -2.02 -17.00 10.53
N THR A 27 -0.87 -16.64 9.93
CA THR A 27 -0.68 -15.29 9.37
C THR A 27 -1.48 -15.03 8.11
N LYS A 28 -1.71 -16.02 7.24
CA LYS A 28 -2.53 -15.84 6.04
C LYS A 28 -4.00 -15.53 6.40
N PRO A 29 -4.68 -16.27 7.30
CA PRO A 29 -6.00 -15.87 7.81
C PRO A 29 -6.00 -14.52 8.54
N LEU A 30 -4.97 -14.22 9.33
CA LEU A 30 -4.86 -12.93 10.04
C LEU A 30 -4.73 -11.74 9.08
N LEU A 31 -3.81 -11.84 8.10
CA LEU A 31 -3.63 -10.81 7.07
C LEU A 31 -4.91 -10.62 6.27
N ARG A 32 -5.60 -11.72 5.90
CA ARG A 32 -6.91 -11.66 5.24
C ARG A 32 -7.96 -10.97 6.12
N GLY A 33 -8.03 -11.30 7.39
CA GLY A 33 -8.97 -10.70 8.34
C GLY A 33 -8.84 -9.19 8.47
N ILE A 34 -7.62 -8.66 8.31
CA ILE A 34 -7.38 -7.21 8.25
C ILE A 34 -7.71 -6.68 6.87
N VAL A 35 -7.07 -7.23 5.83
CA VAL A 35 -7.10 -6.69 4.47
C VAL A 35 -8.51 -6.70 3.87
N LEU A 36 -9.29 -7.76 4.08
CA LEU A 36 -10.64 -7.89 3.52
C LEU A 36 -11.66 -6.91 4.12
N ARG A 37 -11.38 -6.31 5.29
CA ARG A 37 -12.21 -5.23 5.85
C ARG A 37 -12.21 -3.98 4.97
N PHE A 38 -11.19 -3.85 4.13
CA PHE A 38 -11.00 -2.71 3.23
C PHE A 38 -11.27 -3.10 1.77
N ALA A 39 -11.98 -4.21 1.52
CA ALA A 39 -12.25 -4.69 0.17
C ALA A 39 -13.35 -3.92 -0.59
N GLY A 40 -14.01 -2.96 0.07
CA GLY A 40 -15.18 -2.24 -0.45
C GLY A 40 -16.47 -3.05 -0.29
N ILE A 41 -17.60 -2.37 -0.39
CA ILE A 41 -18.95 -2.96 -0.29
C ILE A 41 -19.81 -2.42 -1.44
N GLY A 42 -20.52 -3.32 -2.13
CA GLY A 42 -21.40 -2.93 -3.24
C GLY A 42 -20.63 -2.31 -4.40
N GLU A 43 -20.93 -1.04 -4.70
CA GLU A 43 -20.26 -0.26 -5.75
C GLU A 43 -19.01 0.49 -5.25
N GLU A 44 -18.82 0.58 -3.93
CA GLU A 44 -17.64 1.23 -3.35
C GLU A 44 -16.40 0.37 -3.50
N ARG A 45 -15.30 1.00 -3.91
CA ARG A 45 -14.02 0.33 -4.09
C ARG A 45 -13.15 0.41 -2.86
N GLY A 46 -12.61 -0.74 -2.46
CA GLY A 46 -11.49 -0.86 -1.55
C GLY A 46 -10.16 -0.64 -2.26
N PHE A 47 -9.23 0.07 -1.62
CA PHE A 47 -7.89 0.30 -2.15
C PHE A 47 -6.81 -0.10 -1.14
N ILE A 48 -5.77 -0.74 -1.65
CA ILE A 48 -4.51 -0.97 -0.95
C ILE A 48 -3.40 -0.33 -1.78
N PHE A 49 -2.68 0.59 -1.15
CA PHE A 49 -1.48 1.18 -1.72
C PHE A 49 -0.26 0.65 -0.99
N THR A 50 0.73 0.19 -1.74
CA THR A 50 2.09 -0.05 -1.24
C THR A 50 3.07 0.82 -2.01
N LEU A 51 4.22 1.11 -1.42
CA LEU A 51 5.27 1.84 -2.12
C LEU A 51 5.99 0.91 -3.10
N ASN A 52 6.65 -0.13 -2.59
CA ASN A 52 7.47 -1.02 -3.40
C ASN A 52 6.96 -2.46 -3.30
N GLN A 53 7.68 -3.30 -2.53
CA GLN A 53 7.39 -4.71 -2.43
C GLN A 53 6.61 -5.02 -1.14
N ASP A 54 5.45 -5.67 -1.27
CA ASP A 54 4.77 -6.30 -0.14
C ASP A 54 4.54 -7.78 -0.44
N LEU A 55 5.56 -8.58 -0.15
CA LEU A 55 5.52 -10.03 -0.36
C LEU A 55 4.51 -10.75 0.56
N LEU A 56 4.04 -10.11 1.64
CA LEU A 56 3.04 -10.71 2.51
C LEU A 56 1.66 -10.67 1.86
N ILE A 57 1.25 -9.53 1.32
CA ILE A 57 0.00 -9.42 0.55
C ILE A 57 0.13 -10.23 -0.73
N GLU A 58 1.20 -10.02 -1.51
CA GLU A 58 1.37 -10.69 -2.80
C GLU A 58 1.42 -12.22 -2.67
N GLY A 59 2.00 -12.76 -1.58
CA GLY A 59 2.02 -14.19 -1.31
C GLY A 59 0.74 -14.74 -0.66
N SER A 60 -0.06 -13.90 0.00
CA SER A 60 -1.31 -14.31 0.65
C SER A 60 -2.52 -14.28 -0.30
N PHE A 61 -2.40 -13.52 -1.37
CA PHE A 61 -3.46 -13.26 -2.33
C PHE A 61 -3.13 -13.93 -3.69
N ASN A 62 -3.70 -15.12 -3.92
CA ASN A 62 -3.61 -15.87 -5.17
C ASN A 62 -5.00 -15.95 -5.84
N ASN A 63 -5.10 -15.53 -7.10
CA ASN A 63 -6.35 -15.54 -7.89
C ASN A 63 -7.04 -16.91 -8.02
N ASN A 64 -6.35 -18.02 -7.72
CA ASN A 64 -6.90 -19.37 -7.78
C ASN A 64 -7.37 -19.92 -6.42
N ASP A 65 -7.32 -19.14 -5.35
CA ASP A 65 -7.73 -19.59 -4.02
C ASP A 65 -9.27 -19.48 -3.89
N PRO A 66 -9.97 -20.60 -3.65
CA PRO A 66 -11.44 -20.62 -3.61
C PRO A 66 -12.04 -19.91 -2.38
N ASP A 67 -11.24 -19.62 -1.34
CA ASP A 67 -11.71 -19.07 -0.06
C ASP A 67 -11.85 -17.54 -0.06
N TYR A 68 -11.87 -16.90 -1.22
CA TYR A 68 -11.80 -15.45 -1.37
C TYR A 68 -13.08 -14.68 -1.05
N GLY A 69 -14.11 -15.32 -0.48
CA GLY A 69 -15.38 -14.65 -0.16
C GLY A 69 -16.01 -13.91 -1.34
N GLY A 70 -15.61 -14.22 -2.58
CA GLY A 70 -16.00 -13.50 -3.80
C GLY A 70 -15.21 -12.23 -4.13
N HIS A 71 -14.29 -11.76 -3.29
CA HIS A 71 -13.48 -10.56 -3.57
C HIS A 71 -12.31 -10.88 -4.50
N HIS A 72 -12.13 -10.11 -5.58
CA HIS A 72 -10.99 -10.25 -6.48
C HIS A 72 -10.03 -9.08 -6.26
N LEU A 73 -8.77 -9.36 -5.88
CA LEU A 73 -7.76 -8.31 -5.72
C LEU A 73 -7.17 -7.96 -7.09
N SER A 74 -7.66 -6.86 -7.66
CA SER A 74 -7.27 -6.38 -8.99
C SER A 74 -5.98 -5.55 -8.92
N THR A 75 -5.05 -5.79 -9.86
CA THR A 75 -3.85 -4.97 -10.07
C THR A 75 -3.89 -4.32 -11.44
N PRO A 76 -4.45 -3.11 -11.56
CA PRO A 76 -4.80 -2.55 -12.85
C PRO A 76 -3.57 -2.23 -13.69
N GLY A 77 -3.45 -2.82 -14.88
CA GLY A 77 -2.32 -2.58 -15.78
C GLY A 77 -1.09 -3.46 -15.50
N THR A 78 -1.17 -4.39 -14.56
CA THR A 78 -0.20 -5.48 -14.45
C THR A 78 -0.94 -6.82 -14.47
N THR A 79 -0.63 -7.65 -15.46
CA THR A 79 -1.12 -9.04 -15.45
C THR A 79 -0.03 -9.91 -14.84
N PRO A 80 -0.24 -10.47 -13.64
CA PRO A 80 0.76 -11.37 -13.08
C PRO A 80 1.00 -12.58 -13.98
N PRO A 81 2.25 -13.07 -14.10
CA PRO A 81 2.52 -14.35 -14.73
C PRO A 81 1.84 -15.48 -13.94
N ARG A 82 1.07 -16.31 -14.65
CA ARG A 82 0.31 -17.50 -14.21
C ARG A 82 0.26 -17.75 -12.67
N GLY A 83 -0.87 -17.41 -12.06
CA GLY A 83 -1.30 -18.01 -10.77
C GLY A 83 -0.98 -17.23 -9.49
N GLY A 84 -0.92 -15.90 -9.51
CA GLY A 84 -0.85 -15.03 -8.31
C GLY A 84 -0.12 -13.73 -8.60
N LEU A 85 -0.25 -12.70 -7.75
CA LEU A 85 0.33 -11.35 -7.96
C LEU A 85 1.84 -11.33 -8.25
N ILE A 86 2.56 -12.39 -7.84
CA ILE A 86 3.80 -12.87 -8.45
C ILE A 86 3.68 -14.40 -8.49
N GLY A 87 3.71 -14.99 -9.68
CA GLY A 87 3.61 -16.44 -9.88
C GLY A 87 4.73 -17.17 -9.15
N SER A 88 4.41 -17.78 -8.02
CA SER A 88 5.33 -18.45 -7.08
C SER A 88 6.42 -17.53 -6.52
N LEU A 89 6.51 -17.50 -5.19
CA LEU A 89 7.64 -16.98 -4.44
C LEU A 89 8.90 -17.78 -4.83
N GLN A 90 9.51 -17.46 -5.98
CA GLN A 90 10.82 -17.94 -6.37
C GLN A 90 11.89 -16.96 -5.90
N PRO A 91 13.02 -17.48 -5.38
CA PRO A 91 14.14 -16.66 -4.92
C PRO A 91 14.89 -15.98 -6.09
N LEU A 92 14.51 -16.28 -7.33
CA LEU A 92 15.06 -15.79 -8.58
C LEU A 92 13.90 -15.58 -9.54
N LEU A 93 13.84 -14.41 -10.17
CA LEU A 93 12.96 -14.20 -11.30
C LEU A 93 13.67 -14.74 -12.54
N GLU A 94 13.03 -15.68 -13.21
CA GLU A 94 13.38 -16.10 -14.57
C GLU A 94 12.88 -15.06 -15.58
N ASP A 95 13.33 -15.12 -16.83
CA ASP A 95 12.95 -14.13 -17.85
C ASP A 95 11.42 -14.02 -18.03
N ASN A 96 10.69 -15.13 -17.85
CA ASN A 96 9.23 -15.18 -17.94
C ASN A 96 8.50 -14.58 -16.72
N ASP A 97 9.21 -14.30 -15.63
CA ASP A 97 8.64 -13.70 -14.43
C ASP A 97 8.67 -12.16 -14.47
N TRP A 98 9.42 -11.58 -15.44
CA TRP A 98 9.47 -10.14 -15.61
C TRP A 98 8.20 -9.60 -16.27
N ILE A 99 7.62 -8.58 -15.66
CA ILE A 99 6.42 -7.90 -16.16
C ILE A 99 6.87 -6.66 -16.92
N THR A 100 6.50 -6.56 -18.18
CA THR A 100 6.65 -5.33 -18.95
C THR A 100 5.41 -4.46 -18.72
N LEU A 101 5.62 -3.22 -18.29
CA LEU A 101 4.57 -2.26 -18.00
C LEU A 101 3.96 -1.72 -19.30
N PRO A 102 2.66 -1.35 -19.29
CA PRO A 102 2.00 -0.81 -20.45
C PRO A 102 2.61 0.53 -20.86
N ASP A 103 2.75 0.74 -22.16
CA ASP A 103 2.98 2.08 -22.69
C ASP A 103 1.73 2.98 -22.55
N GLU A 104 1.83 4.27 -22.88
CA GLU A 104 0.71 5.21 -22.74
C GLU A 104 -0.54 4.78 -23.53
N ALA A 105 -0.38 4.19 -24.72
CA ALA A 105 -1.50 3.80 -25.57
C ALA A 105 -2.23 2.56 -25.01
N GLN A 106 -1.49 1.61 -24.44
CA GLN A 106 -2.04 0.47 -23.71
C GLN A 106 -2.70 0.93 -22.40
N LEU A 107 -2.07 1.85 -21.69
CA LEU A 107 -2.57 2.39 -20.43
C LEU A 107 -3.91 3.11 -20.60
N GLU A 108 -4.10 3.86 -21.69
CA GLU A 108 -5.36 4.56 -21.94
C GLU A 108 -6.55 3.60 -22.06
N LYS A 109 -6.33 2.42 -22.66
CA LYS A 109 -7.36 1.37 -22.74
C LYS A 109 -7.67 0.80 -21.36
N ILE A 110 -6.65 0.63 -20.52
CA ILE A 110 -6.81 0.14 -19.14
C ILE A 110 -7.56 1.18 -18.29
N ARG A 111 -7.22 2.47 -18.39
CA ARG A 111 -7.93 3.55 -17.67
C ARG A 111 -9.41 3.59 -18.04
N SER A 112 -9.71 3.49 -19.33
CA SER A 112 -11.07 3.51 -19.85
C SER A 112 -11.94 2.37 -19.27
N SER A 113 -11.40 1.15 -19.16
CA SER A 113 -12.13 0.02 -18.58
C SER A 113 -12.08 -0.03 -17.05
N PHE A 114 -11.09 0.63 -16.43
CA PHE A 114 -11.00 0.72 -14.98
C PHE A 114 -12.15 1.53 -14.38
N GLY A 115 -12.70 2.51 -15.12
CA GLY A 115 -13.86 3.30 -14.68
C GLY A 115 -15.16 2.49 -14.58
N ASP A 116 -15.27 1.37 -15.28
CA ASP A 116 -16.47 0.54 -15.25
C ASP A 116 -16.63 -0.13 -13.88
N ALA A 117 -17.79 0.04 -13.25
CA ALA A 117 -18.14 -0.52 -11.94
C ALA A 117 -18.37 -2.05 -12.00
N SER A 118 -17.36 -2.79 -12.44
CA SER A 118 -17.36 -4.25 -12.38
C SER A 118 -17.05 -4.71 -10.95
N PRO A 119 -17.79 -5.68 -10.39
CA PRO A 119 -17.45 -6.32 -9.11
C PRO A 119 -16.02 -6.86 -9.05
N GLN A 120 -15.42 -7.16 -10.21
CA GLN A 120 -14.03 -7.63 -10.30
C GLN A 120 -12.99 -6.54 -10.02
N ASN A 121 -13.40 -5.27 -10.03
CA ASN A 121 -12.57 -4.10 -9.73
C ASN A 121 -12.95 -3.44 -8.40
N SER A 122 -13.74 -4.12 -7.55
CA SER A 122 -14.14 -3.56 -6.26
C SER A 122 -12.99 -3.51 -5.26
N PHE A 123 -11.95 -4.35 -5.42
CA PHE A 123 -10.81 -4.37 -4.51
C PHE A 123 -9.49 -4.24 -5.26
N VAL A 124 -8.78 -3.13 -5.06
CA VAL A 124 -7.69 -2.71 -5.93
C VAL A 124 -6.37 -2.62 -5.15
N TYR A 125 -5.32 -3.26 -5.68
CA TYR A 125 -3.96 -3.21 -5.14
C TYR A 125 -3.03 -2.44 -6.08
N VAL A 126 -2.35 -1.43 -5.54
CA VAL A 126 -1.54 -0.48 -6.32
C VAL A 126 -0.15 -0.35 -5.71
N LYS A 127 0.89 -0.37 -6.56
CA LYS A 127 2.29 -0.19 -6.17
C LYS A 127 2.84 1.15 -6.66
N LEU A 128 2.94 2.14 -5.80
CA LEU A 128 3.23 3.54 -6.15
C LEU A 128 4.65 3.76 -6.71
N HIS A 129 5.62 2.95 -6.29
CA HIS A 129 7.02 3.01 -6.72
C HIS A 129 7.41 1.77 -7.53
N GLY A 130 6.44 1.01 -8.02
CA GLY A 130 6.66 -0.19 -8.81
C GLY A 130 7.10 -1.40 -7.98
N SER A 131 7.68 -2.39 -8.66
CA SER A 131 8.07 -3.67 -8.05
C SER A 131 9.40 -4.14 -8.60
N TYR A 132 10.13 -4.91 -7.80
CA TYR A 132 11.17 -5.75 -8.37
C TYR A 132 10.51 -6.73 -9.36
N GLY A 133 11.16 -6.97 -10.51
CA GLY A 133 10.59 -7.75 -11.61
C GLY A 133 9.77 -6.95 -12.62
N TRP A 134 9.61 -5.63 -12.45
CA TRP A 134 8.92 -4.80 -13.44
C TRP A 134 9.91 -4.08 -14.36
N ARG A 135 9.60 -4.05 -15.65
CA ARG A 135 10.31 -3.30 -16.68
C ARG A 135 9.39 -2.30 -17.35
N SER A 136 9.92 -1.11 -17.62
CA SER A 136 9.27 -0.12 -18.48
C SER A 136 9.16 -0.67 -19.91
N ALA A 137 8.32 -0.04 -20.74
CA ALA A 137 8.13 -0.44 -22.14
C ALA A 137 9.43 -0.42 -22.97
N ASP A 138 10.42 0.40 -22.57
CA ASP A 138 11.76 0.48 -23.17
C ASP A 138 12.73 -0.61 -22.66
N GLY A 139 12.29 -1.49 -21.77
CA GLY A 139 13.07 -2.58 -21.18
C GLY A 139 13.91 -2.19 -19.95
N THR A 140 13.89 -0.93 -19.52
CA THR A 140 14.58 -0.49 -18.30
C THR A 140 13.85 -0.92 -17.03
N ASN A 141 14.52 -0.92 -15.87
CA ASN A 141 13.89 -1.30 -14.61
C ASN A 141 12.90 -0.21 -14.12
N ALA A 142 11.64 -0.59 -13.93
CA ALA A 142 10.58 0.34 -13.54
C ALA A 142 10.55 0.64 -12.02
N MET A 143 11.21 -0.17 -11.18
CA MET A 143 11.19 0.01 -9.72
C MET A 143 11.87 1.32 -9.31
N VAL A 144 11.14 2.18 -8.60
CA VAL A 144 11.59 3.49 -8.11
C VAL A 144 12.14 3.37 -6.69
N ILE A 145 13.45 3.57 -6.57
CA ILE A 145 14.19 3.52 -5.31
C ILE A 145 15.27 4.60 -5.32
N GLY A 146 15.70 5.06 -4.14
CA GLY A 146 16.74 6.08 -4.00
C GLY A 146 16.23 7.50 -4.18
N GLY A 147 17.06 8.38 -4.76
CA GLY A 147 16.69 9.77 -5.07
C GLY A 147 15.83 9.91 -6.33
N GLU A 148 15.42 11.15 -6.64
CA GLU A 148 14.72 11.52 -7.89
C GLU A 148 13.42 10.73 -8.15
N LYS A 149 12.75 10.29 -7.08
CA LYS A 149 11.56 9.43 -7.16
C LYS A 149 10.44 10.07 -7.99
N GLU A 150 10.18 11.35 -7.77
CA GLU A 150 9.12 12.09 -8.48
C GLU A 150 9.35 12.11 -9.99
N GLU A 151 10.58 12.41 -10.43
CA GLU A 151 10.91 12.43 -11.85
C GLU A 151 10.79 11.03 -12.48
N ARG A 152 11.25 9.99 -11.77
CA ARG A 152 11.13 8.62 -12.26
C ARG A 152 9.68 8.15 -12.34
N ILE A 153 8.85 8.48 -11.36
CA ILE A 153 7.40 8.21 -11.38
C ILE A 153 6.76 8.96 -12.56
N ALA A 154 7.11 10.22 -12.77
CA ALA A 154 6.52 11.04 -13.84
C ALA A 154 6.86 10.53 -15.25
N ARG A 155 7.99 9.85 -15.43
CA ARG A 155 8.43 9.26 -16.71
C ARG A 155 7.81 7.90 -17.02
N GLU A 156 7.31 7.18 -16.02
CA GLU A 156 6.70 5.86 -16.19
C GLU A 156 5.16 6.01 -16.18
N PRO A 157 4.48 5.86 -17.34
CA PRO A 157 3.04 6.09 -17.47
C PRO A 157 2.19 5.41 -16.40
N LEU A 158 2.47 4.13 -16.10
CA LEU A 158 1.70 3.38 -15.13
C LEU A 158 1.87 3.93 -13.71
N LEU A 159 3.10 4.24 -13.30
CA LEU A 159 3.38 4.74 -11.95
C LEU A 159 2.84 6.16 -11.75
N LYS A 160 2.90 6.99 -12.79
CA LYS A 160 2.25 8.30 -12.78
C LYS A 160 0.75 8.16 -12.55
N TRP A 161 0.10 7.28 -13.31
CA TRP A 161 -1.34 7.02 -13.13
C TRP A 161 -1.66 6.48 -11.73
N TYR A 162 -0.86 5.57 -11.20
CA TYR A 162 -1.03 5.07 -9.85
C TYR A 162 -0.92 6.14 -8.77
N LEU A 163 -0.02 7.11 -8.93
CA LEU A 163 0.07 8.26 -8.03
C LEU A 163 -1.16 9.17 -8.18
N ASP A 164 -1.66 9.38 -9.40
CA ASP A 164 -2.88 10.13 -9.64
C ASP A 164 -4.10 9.42 -9.04
N LEU A 165 -4.19 8.10 -9.15
CA LEU A 165 -5.23 7.28 -8.52
C LEU A 165 -5.16 7.38 -6.98
N PHE A 166 -3.97 7.35 -6.40
CA PHE A 166 -3.80 7.57 -4.96
C PHE A 166 -4.34 8.93 -4.53
N ARG A 167 -4.01 9.99 -5.28
CA ARG A 167 -4.53 11.35 -5.04
C ARG A 167 -6.05 11.39 -5.14
N GLU A 168 -6.64 10.79 -6.17
CA GLU A 168 -8.08 10.75 -6.37
C GLU A 168 -8.80 10.07 -5.21
N VAL A 169 -8.29 8.91 -4.78
CA VAL A 169 -8.87 8.16 -3.65
C VAL A 169 -8.80 8.97 -2.35
N LEU A 170 -7.64 9.57 -2.04
CA LEU A 170 -7.49 10.38 -0.82
C LEU A 170 -8.37 11.64 -0.79
N ARG A 171 -8.79 12.13 -1.96
CA ARG A 171 -9.67 13.30 -2.09
C ARG A 171 -11.15 12.93 -2.02
N GLY A 172 -11.47 11.64 -1.93
CA GLY A 172 -12.83 11.15 -1.81
C GLY A 172 -13.50 11.69 -0.53
N PRO A 173 -14.81 11.98 -0.57
CA PRO A 173 -15.53 12.45 0.62
C PRO A 173 -15.52 11.37 1.71
N GLY A 174 -15.26 11.76 2.95
CA GLY A 174 -15.25 10.84 4.10
C GLY A 174 -14.15 9.79 4.05
N CYS A 175 -13.06 10.02 3.30
CA CYS A 175 -12.00 9.04 3.12
C CYS A 175 -11.26 8.75 4.44
N ASN A 176 -11.07 7.46 4.72
CA ASN A 176 -10.27 6.96 5.82
C ASN A 176 -9.01 6.27 5.26
N LEU A 177 -7.84 6.66 5.75
CA LEU A 177 -6.58 6.05 5.38
C LEU A 177 -5.99 5.27 6.56
N LEU A 178 -5.89 3.94 6.42
CA LEU A 178 -5.14 3.10 7.34
C LEU A 178 -3.70 2.93 6.87
N VAL A 179 -2.76 3.30 7.73
CA VAL A 179 -1.32 3.18 7.48
C VAL A 179 -0.72 2.11 8.40
N ILE A 180 -0.10 1.10 7.79
CA ILE A 180 0.59 0.00 8.49
C ILE A 180 2.03 -0.06 7.99
N GLY A 181 3.01 0.09 8.91
CA GLY A 181 4.42 -0.14 8.59
C GLY A 181 5.07 0.88 7.63
N TYR A 182 4.40 1.99 7.34
CA TYR A 182 4.98 3.09 6.56
C TYR A 182 5.78 4.03 7.46
N SER A 183 7.00 4.32 7.04
CA SER A 183 7.91 5.15 7.81
C SER A 183 7.76 6.64 7.59
N PHE A 184 6.82 7.16 6.80
CA PHE A 184 6.70 8.61 6.52
C PHE A 184 7.99 9.29 6.02
N ARG A 185 8.87 8.56 5.31
CA ARG A 185 10.12 9.10 4.74
C ARG A 185 9.97 9.56 3.29
N ASP A 186 8.86 9.26 2.64
CA ASP A 186 8.59 9.64 1.26
C ASP A 186 7.86 10.97 1.22
N LYS A 187 8.62 12.05 1.02
CA LYS A 187 8.11 13.43 1.04
C LYS A 187 6.91 13.61 0.11
N HIS A 188 6.99 13.13 -1.13
CA HIS A 188 5.92 13.28 -2.11
C HIS A 188 4.63 12.55 -1.71
N ILE A 189 4.72 11.40 -1.03
CA ILE A 189 3.55 10.69 -0.50
C ILE A 189 2.95 11.44 0.69
N ASN A 190 3.82 11.92 1.59
CA ASN A 190 3.43 12.71 2.76
C ASN A 190 2.72 14.00 2.35
N GLU A 191 3.17 14.66 1.29
CA GLU A 191 2.53 15.87 0.76
C GLU A 191 1.11 15.59 0.28
N GLU A 192 0.86 14.46 -0.41
CA GLU A 192 -0.49 14.11 -0.83
C GLU A 192 -1.41 13.79 0.37
N ILE A 193 -0.90 13.08 1.38
CA ILE A 193 -1.64 12.82 2.63
C ILE A 193 -1.98 14.13 3.33
N ALA A 194 -1.00 15.02 3.51
CA ALA A 194 -1.22 16.32 4.15
C ALA A 194 -2.20 17.21 3.37
N ASN A 195 -2.13 17.17 2.03
CA ASN A 195 -3.07 17.88 1.16
C ASN A 195 -4.49 17.35 1.31
N ALA A 196 -4.66 16.02 1.39
CA ALA A 196 -5.94 15.38 1.58
C ALA A 196 -6.57 15.70 2.95
N ILE A 197 -5.77 15.66 4.03
CA ILE A 197 -6.20 16.10 5.37
C ILE A 197 -6.72 17.55 5.30
N ARG A 198 -5.92 18.45 4.74
CA ARG A 198 -6.23 19.89 4.72
C ARG A 198 -7.45 20.25 3.89
N LYS A 199 -7.64 19.59 2.75
CA LYS A 199 -8.62 20.01 1.73
C LYS A 199 -9.84 19.10 1.63
N HIS A 200 -9.75 17.87 2.16
CA HIS A 200 -10.74 16.82 1.95
C HIS A 200 -11.11 16.06 3.24
N ASP A 201 -10.66 16.55 4.41
CA ASP A 201 -11.01 15.98 5.73
C ASP A 201 -10.64 14.50 5.88
N LEU A 202 -9.51 14.10 5.27
CA LEU A 202 -8.99 12.73 5.38
C LEU A 202 -8.73 12.38 6.86
N ARG A 203 -9.35 11.29 7.33
CA ARG A 203 -9.05 10.73 8.67
C ARG A 203 -7.93 9.69 8.57
N LEU A 204 -6.86 9.90 9.32
CA LEU A 204 -5.69 9.03 9.31
C LEU A 204 -5.71 8.06 10.50
N TYR A 205 -5.63 6.77 10.21
CA TYR A 205 -5.46 5.69 11.18
C TYR A 205 -4.05 5.11 11.02
N VAL A 206 -3.30 4.99 12.10
CA VAL A 206 -1.92 4.49 12.04
C VAL A 206 -1.72 3.33 13.01
N VAL A 207 -1.14 2.24 12.50
CA VAL A 207 -0.68 1.10 13.29
C VAL A 207 0.83 0.99 13.15
N SER A 208 1.54 1.22 14.24
CA SER A 208 3.00 1.17 14.25
C SER A 208 3.54 0.79 15.63
N PRO A 209 4.60 -0.02 15.71
CA PRO A 209 5.27 -0.30 16.98
C PRO A 209 6.09 0.89 17.50
N GLN A 210 6.21 1.97 16.72
CA GLN A 210 6.85 3.22 17.14
C GLN A 210 6.10 3.86 18.31
N GLN A 211 6.78 4.63 19.15
CA GLN A 211 6.09 5.37 20.20
C GLN A 211 5.37 6.59 19.60
N PRO A 212 4.18 6.97 20.09
CA PRO A 212 3.43 8.12 19.57
C PRO A 212 4.24 9.41 19.51
N ASN A 213 5.07 9.68 20.53
CA ASN A 213 5.93 10.88 20.57
C ASN A 213 6.99 10.88 19.47
N ASP A 214 7.55 9.72 19.13
CA ASP A 214 8.53 9.63 18.05
C ASP A 214 7.85 9.90 16.70
N LEU A 215 6.63 9.39 16.51
CA LEU A 215 5.83 9.67 15.33
C LEU A 215 5.46 11.17 15.25
N TYR A 216 5.07 11.77 16.38
CA TYR A 216 4.77 13.20 16.44
C TYR A 216 5.95 14.06 15.98
N LEU A 217 7.15 13.79 16.52
CA LEU A 217 8.37 14.51 16.15
C LEU A 217 8.72 14.33 14.68
N GLN A 218 8.47 13.13 14.15
CA GLN A 218 8.69 12.83 12.76
C GLN A 218 7.72 13.55 11.81
N LEU A 219 6.44 13.67 12.19
CA LEU A 219 5.40 14.31 11.39
C LEU A 219 5.36 15.84 11.58
N ASN A 220 5.97 16.36 12.65
CA ASN A 220 6.05 17.79 12.97
C ASN A 220 7.50 18.28 13.06
N PRO A 221 8.21 18.41 11.93
CA PRO A 221 9.61 18.82 11.94
C PRO A 221 9.83 20.29 12.35
N ILE A 222 8.81 21.06 12.75
CA ILE A 222 8.97 22.41 13.35
C ILE A 222 9.81 22.36 14.63
N HIS A 223 9.94 21.21 15.29
CA HIS A 223 10.89 21.01 16.39
C HIS A 223 12.35 20.81 15.96
N SER A 224 12.62 20.72 14.65
CA SER A 224 13.96 20.70 14.06
C SER A 224 14.33 22.13 13.60
N PHE A 225 14.61 23.01 14.55
CA PHE A 225 14.98 24.42 14.28
C PHE A 225 16.20 24.51 13.33
N SER A 226 15.98 25.10 12.15
CA SER A 226 17.03 25.79 11.38
C SER A 226 16.81 27.30 11.54
N PRO A 227 17.78 28.09 12.05
CA PRO A 227 17.59 29.50 12.35
C PRO A 227 17.36 30.40 11.12
N SER A 228 17.48 29.87 9.90
CA SER A 228 17.43 30.65 8.66
C SER A 228 16.16 30.48 7.81
N ALA A 229 15.22 29.62 8.22
CA ALA A 229 13.96 29.48 7.50
C ALA A 229 12.94 30.49 8.03
N ALA A 230 12.34 31.26 7.12
CA ALA A 230 11.25 32.19 7.43
C ALA A 230 10.18 31.51 8.29
N ARG A 231 9.65 32.23 9.29
CA ARG A 231 8.53 31.74 10.12
C ARG A 231 7.40 31.28 9.18
N PRO A 232 6.85 30.06 9.37
CA PRO A 232 5.64 29.67 8.64
C PRO A 232 4.53 30.67 8.96
N THR A 233 4.11 31.43 7.96
CA THR A 233 2.92 32.27 8.01
C THR A 233 1.71 31.36 7.93
N GLU A 234 0.92 31.28 9.01
CA GLU A 234 -0.15 30.30 9.25
C GLU A 234 0.41 28.87 9.36
N ALA A 235 0.14 28.19 10.49
CA ALA A 235 0.62 26.83 10.70
C ALA A 235 -0.11 25.91 9.70
N GLU A 236 0.57 25.53 8.63
CA GLU A 236 0.03 24.54 7.69
C GLU A 236 -0.30 23.25 8.45
N PRO A 237 -1.50 22.69 8.27
CA PRO A 237 -1.86 21.43 8.91
C PRO A 237 -0.84 20.35 8.61
N THR A 238 -0.26 19.79 9.67
CA THR A 238 0.67 18.66 9.53
C THR A 238 -0.11 17.37 9.40
N ILE A 239 0.53 16.30 8.92
CA ILE A 239 -0.08 14.95 8.88
C ILE A 239 -0.62 14.55 10.25
N TRP A 240 0.00 15.03 11.33
CA TRP A 240 -0.43 14.78 12.69
C TRP A 240 -1.82 15.32 13.01
N GLU A 241 -2.22 16.46 12.42
CA GLU A 241 -3.53 17.05 12.68
C GLU A 241 -4.68 16.19 12.14
N GLY A 242 -4.43 15.42 11.08
CA GLY A 242 -5.39 14.45 10.55
C GLY A 242 -5.34 13.08 11.26
N LEU A 243 -4.44 12.89 12.24
CA LEU A 243 -4.33 11.63 12.98
C LEU A 243 -5.58 11.41 13.85
N HIS A 244 -6.43 10.51 13.39
CA HIS A 244 -7.68 10.16 14.05
C HIS A 244 -7.48 9.07 15.11
N ARG A 245 -6.72 8.02 14.78
CA ARG A 245 -6.36 6.92 15.71
C ARG A 245 -4.93 6.46 15.54
N TYR A 246 -4.31 6.11 16.66
CA TYR A 246 -2.97 5.51 16.69
C TYR A 246 -2.97 4.24 17.54
N TYR A 247 -2.44 3.14 16.99
CA TYR A 247 -2.21 1.90 17.73
C TYR A 247 -0.71 1.61 17.87
N PRO A 248 -0.13 1.65 19.08
CA PRO A 248 1.30 1.47 19.35
C PRO A 248 1.70 -0.02 19.36
N GLY A 249 1.43 -0.75 18.27
CA GLY A 249 1.62 -2.19 18.21
C GLY A 249 1.68 -2.77 16.80
N LYS A 250 1.48 -4.09 16.68
CA LYS A 250 1.42 -4.76 15.38
C LYS A 250 -0.02 -4.87 14.93
N ALA A 251 -0.24 -4.82 13.61
CA ALA A 251 -1.56 -5.04 13.03
C ALA A 251 -2.17 -6.39 13.45
N SER A 252 -1.34 -7.42 13.66
CA SER A 252 -1.75 -8.74 14.15
C SER A 252 -2.35 -8.75 15.56
N ASP A 253 -2.17 -7.69 16.33
CA ASP A 253 -2.68 -7.59 17.71
C ASP A 253 -4.15 -7.12 17.75
N LEU A 254 -4.63 -6.53 16.65
CA LEU A 254 -6.00 -6.06 16.48
C LEU A 254 -6.98 -7.18 16.10
N ILE A 255 -6.49 -8.39 15.79
CA ILE A 255 -7.28 -9.51 15.29
C ILE A 255 -7.22 -10.69 16.27
N ASP A 256 -8.36 -11.35 16.48
CA ASP A 256 -8.41 -12.57 17.28
C ASP A 256 -7.67 -13.72 16.56
N LYS A 257 -6.55 -14.15 17.15
CA LYS A 257 -5.72 -15.23 16.62
C LYS A 257 -6.42 -16.59 16.58
N ARG A 258 -7.48 -16.77 17.38
CA ARG A 258 -8.31 -17.99 17.40
C ARG A 258 -9.46 -17.92 16.40
N ALA A 259 -9.90 -16.72 16.06
CA ALA A 259 -10.97 -16.48 15.11
C ALA A 259 -10.62 -15.25 14.22
N PRO A 260 -9.73 -15.43 13.21
CA PRO A 260 -9.11 -14.32 12.46
C PRO A 260 -10.04 -13.39 11.69
N THR A 261 -11.33 -13.72 11.60
CA THR A 261 -12.38 -12.85 11.05
C THR A 261 -12.84 -11.79 12.04
N PHE A 262 -12.58 -11.96 13.34
CA PHE A 262 -13.01 -11.06 14.42
C PHE A 262 -11.87 -10.19 14.91
N LEU A 263 -12.21 -8.96 15.33
CA LEU A 263 -11.27 -8.08 16.00
C LEU A 263 -11.12 -8.47 17.47
N THR A 264 -9.98 -8.13 18.07
CA THR A 264 -9.87 -8.09 19.54
C THR A 264 -10.65 -6.89 20.09
N PRO A 265 -10.91 -6.79 21.40
CA PRO A 265 -11.52 -5.59 21.98
C PRO A 265 -10.77 -4.30 21.64
N ASP A 266 -9.44 -4.36 21.58
CA ASP A 266 -8.60 -3.23 21.15
C ASP A 266 -8.81 -2.91 19.66
N GLY A 267 -8.95 -3.94 18.82
CA GLY A 267 -9.29 -3.80 17.41
C GLY A 267 -10.65 -3.15 17.19
N GLU A 268 -11.68 -3.61 17.90
CA GLU A 268 -13.03 -3.03 17.86
C GLU A 268 -12.99 -1.57 18.31
N ALA A 269 -12.28 -1.26 19.39
CA ALA A 269 -12.11 0.11 19.86
C ALA A 269 -11.40 0.99 18.81
N PHE A 270 -10.34 0.47 18.19
CA PHE A 270 -9.56 1.18 17.17
C PHE A 270 -10.37 1.47 15.90
N PHE A 271 -11.22 0.54 15.46
CA PHE A 271 -12.04 0.68 14.24
C PHE A 271 -13.49 1.14 14.49
N SER A 272 -13.85 1.49 15.73
CA SER A 272 -15.23 1.79 16.14
C SER A 272 -15.93 2.91 15.35
N ASP A 273 -15.16 3.81 14.73
CA ASP A 273 -15.63 4.95 13.93
C ASP A 273 -15.17 4.89 12.46
N TRP A 274 -14.62 3.75 12.02
CA TRP A 274 -14.14 3.57 10.63
C TRP A 274 -15.28 3.62 9.60
N GLU A 275 -16.47 3.13 9.96
CA GLU A 275 -17.62 3.05 9.05
C GLU A 275 -18.61 4.23 9.23
N SER A 276 -18.28 5.20 10.10
CA SER A 276 -19.13 6.38 10.39
C SER A 276 -18.78 7.60 9.57
#